data_AF-A0A2R4JZM6-F1
#
_entry.id   AF-A0A2R4JZM6-F1
#
_cell.length_a   1.000
_cell.length_b   1.000
_cell.length_c   1.000
_cell.angle_alpha   90.00
_cell.angle_beta   90.00
_cell.angle_gamma   90.00
#
_symmetry.space_group_name_H-M   'P 1'
#
loop_
_entity.id
_entity.type
_entity.pdbx_description
1 polymer ?
#
loop_
_entity_poly.entity_id
_entity_poly.type
_entity_poly.pdbx_seq_one_letter_code
_entity_poly.pdbx_strand_id
1 'polypeptide(L)'
;MRLRTAFCSAASVLSAMALLSACGGSGTAAGAGGKPLVGVDYPRSDTDFWNSYIKYTPEYAKELGLSLKTTNSQNDVAKLTANAQTFISQGVKGLAMAPQDTAAIAPTLAQLEAKKIPVVTVDTRPDSGKVFMVVRADNRAYGEKACQYLGTKLAGKGKVVMLEGGLDSINGRDRTEAFNDCMKKNFPDIKVFGEATNWDGAVAAQKLQTDLTANPDIKGVYMESSFALSGTLQVLKQKGLLVGPEDKKHVFVVSNDGIPEELKSIAAGKIDATVSQPADLYAKYALYYLKAAIDGKTFKPGRTDHDSTIVQVRDGLLEDQLSAPLVTADGGTYGGVPSLKSDDKSLWGNNLG
;
A
#
# COMPACT_ATOMS: atom_id res chain seq x y z
N MET A 1 -81.85 28.79 48.36
CA MET A 1 -81.67 27.83 49.46
C MET A 1 -80.18 27.53 49.59
N ARG A 2 -79.53 28.06 50.64
CA ARG A 2 -78.13 27.85 51.10
C ARG A 2 -77.02 28.30 50.12
N LEU A 3 -75.89 28.92 50.46
CA LEU A 3 -75.31 29.56 51.66
C LEU A 3 -74.06 30.33 51.12
N ARG A 4 -73.87 31.61 51.51
CA ARG A 4 -72.62 32.25 52.01
C ARG A 4 -71.30 31.46 51.81
N THR A 5 -70.17 32.02 51.35
CA THR A 5 -69.33 33.02 52.04
C THR A 5 -68.16 33.50 51.17
N ALA A 6 -67.85 34.80 51.24
CA ALA A 6 -66.52 35.36 50.99
C ALA A 6 -65.63 35.18 52.24
N PHE A 7 -64.29 35.15 52.10
CA PHE A 7 -63.33 35.97 52.88
C PHE A 7 -61.86 35.72 52.50
N CYS A 8 -61.17 36.85 52.27
CA CYS A 8 -59.77 37.22 52.49
C CYS A 8 -58.64 36.18 52.59
N SER A 9 -57.51 36.49 51.94
CA SER A 9 -56.35 37.08 52.64
C SER A 9 -55.32 37.64 51.66
N ALA A 10 -54.97 38.91 51.87
CA ALA A 10 -53.81 39.59 51.30
C ALA A 10 -52.64 39.48 52.27
N ALA A 11 -51.42 39.29 51.78
CA ALA A 11 -50.20 39.82 52.42
C ALA A 11 -48.99 39.63 51.47
N SER A 12 -48.51 40.77 50.98
CA SER A 12 -47.28 40.97 50.22
C SER A 12 -46.07 40.87 51.16
N VAL A 13 -45.00 40.16 50.75
CA VAL A 13 -43.65 40.34 51.30
C VAL A 13 -42.64 40.38 50.15
N LEU A 14 -41.99 41.53 50.01
CA LEU A 14 -40.80 41.78 49.19
C LEU A 14 -39.60 40.99 49.71
N SER A 15 -38.79 40.43 48.79
CA SER A 15 -37.32 40.19 48.82
C SER A 15 -37.01 39.02 47.88
N ALA A 16 -36.03 38.98 46.99
CA ALA A 16 -34.93 39.85 46.61
C ALA A 16 -34.54 39.53 45.15
N MET A 17 -33.99 40.51 44.44
CA MET A 17 -33.36 40.33 43.13
C MET A 17 -32.15 39.38 43.23
N ALA A 18 -32.10 38.37 42.36
CA ALA A 18 -30.86 37.73 41.94
C ALA A 18 -30.84 37.68 40.41
N LEU A 19 -30.18 38.68 39.83
CA LEU A 19 -29.71 38.67 38.45
C LEU A 19 -28.55 37.67 38.35
N LEU A 20 -28.72 36.59 37.61
CA LEU A 20 -27.61 35.74 37.15
C LEU A 20 -27.56 35.82 35.62
N SER A 21 -26.81 36.82 35.16
CA SER A 21 -26.13 36.75 33.86
C SER A 21 -25.11 35.62 33.91
N ALA A 22 -25.32 34.56 33.13
CA ALA A 22 -24.31 33.56 32.84
C ALA A 22 -23.99 33.60 31.35
N CYS A 23 -22.91 34.31 31.02
CA CYS A 23 -22.21 34.22 29.76
C CYS A 23 -21.46 32.88 29.66
N GLY A 24 -21.33 32.37 28.44
CA GLY A 24 -20.16 31.60 28.03
C GLY A 24 -20.25 30.09 28.21
N GLY A 25 -20.52 29.39 27.10
CA GLY A 25 -20.37 27.95 27.02
C GLY A 25 -20.73 27.46 25.64
N SER A 26 -19.79 27.57 24.70
CA SER A 26 -19.82 26.87 23.43
C SER A 26 -19.96 25.37 23.71
N GLY A 27 -21.19 24.88 23.73
CA GLY A 27 -21.51 23.47 23.81
C GLY A 27 -21.11 22.81 22.50
N THR A 28 -19.85 22.40 22.39
CA THR A 28 -19.50 21.23 21.60
C THR A 28 -20.36 20.10 22.13
N ALA A 29 -21.35 19.70 21.35
CA ALA A 29 -21.98 18.40 21.49
C ALA A 29 -20.87 17.35 21.36
N ALA A 30 -20.27 16.97 22.49
CA ALA A 30 -19.49 15.76 22.60
C ALA A 30 -20.47 14.62 22.33
N GLY A 31 -20.53 14.21 21.08
CA GLY A 31 -21.37 13.10 20.65
C GLY A 31 -20.99 11.86 21.43
N ALA A 32 -21.90 11.42 22.30
CA ALA A 32 -21.99 10.02 22.66
C ALA A 32 -22.31 9.24 21.38
N GLY A 33 -21.32 8.61 20.77
CA GLY A 33 -21.48 7.86 19.53
C GLY A 33 -20.42 6.77 19.42
N GLY A 34 -20.83 5.52 19.27
CA GLY A 34 -19.93 4.37 19.18
C GLY A 34 -18.89 4.49 18.06
N LYS A 35 -17.88 3.60 18.11
CA LYS A 35 -16.81 3.52 17.11
C LYS A 35 -17.38 3.56 15.68
N PRO A 36 -16.88 4.43 14.77
CA PRO A 36 -17.34 4.46 13.39
C PRO A 36 -17.18 3.09 12.74
N LEU A 37 -18.25 2.58 12.14
CA LEU A 37 -18.23 1.34 11.37
C LEU A 37 -17.61 1.60 10.01
N VAL A 38 -16.56 0.90 9.63
CA VAL A 38 -15.93 0.98 8.29
C VAL A 38 -15.90 -0.39 7.63
N GLY A 39 -16.00 -0.40 6.30
CA GLY A 39 -15.83 -1.59 5.47
C GLY A 39 -14.40 -1.70 4.95
N VAL A 40 -13.88 -2.92 4.87
CA VAL A 40 -12.64 -3.23 4.15
C VAL A 40 -12.92 -4.42 3.23
N ASP A 41 -12.81 -4.21 1.93
CA ASP A 41 -12.79 -5.31 0.97
C ASP A 41 -11.35 -5.73 0.68
N TYR A 42 -11.04 -7.00 0.94
CA TYR A 42 -9.77 -7.59 0.55
C TYR A 42 -9.85 -8.07 -0.91
N PRO A 43 -8.91 -7.70 -1.79
CA PRO A 43 -8.95 -8.17 -3.17
C PRO A 43 -8.70 -9.68 -3.24
N ARG A 44 -7.81 -10.22 -2.40
CA ARG A 44 -7.38 -11.62 -2.44
C ARG A 44 -6.70 -12.02 -1.12
N SER A 45 -6.40 -13.31 -0.95
CA SER A 45 -5.78 -13.88 0.26
C SER A 45 -4.87 -15.08 -0.05
N ASP A 46 -4.30 -15.09 -1.25
CA ASP A 46 -3.47 -16.15 -1.83
C ASP A 46 -2.00 -15.73 -1.96
N THR A 47 -1.62 -14.59 -1.38
CA THR A 47 -0.24 -14.09 -1.36
C THR A 47 0.14 -13.59 0.02
N ASP A 48 1.43 -13.67 0.35
CA ASP A 48 1.97 -13.15 1.60
C ASP A 48 1.66 -11.66 1.83
N PHE A 49 1.73 -10.83 0.78
CA PHE A 49 1.42 -9.41 0.85
C PHE A 49 -0.01 -9.16 1.37
N TRP A 50 -1.00 -9.74 0.69
CA TRP A 50 -2.40 -9.59 1.10
C TRP A 50 -2.71 -10.28 2.43
N ASN A 51 -2.03 -11.39 2.76
CA ASN A 51 -2.15 -12.01 4.07
C ASN A 51 -1.61 -11.10 5.18
N SER A 52 -0.54 -10.35 4.94
CA SER A 52 -0.04 -9.31 5.85
C SER A 52 -1.06 -8.20 6.03
N TYR A 53 -1.59 -7.65 4.93
CA TYR A 53 -2.64 -6.64 4.97
C TYR A 53 -3.86 -7.11 5.80
N ILE A 54 -4.33 -8.34 5.57
CA ILE A 54 -5.46 -8.95 6.29
C ILE A 54 -5.14 -9.12 7.78
N LYS A 55 -3.93 -9.57 8.12
CA LYS A 55 -3.47 -9.75 9.52
C LYS A 55 -3.52 -8.42 10.29
N TYR A 56 -2.99 -7.35 9.71
CA TYR A 56 -2.83 -6.06 10.39
C TYR A 56 -4.08 -5.16 10.38
N THR A 57 -4.99 -5.34 9.42
CA THR A 57 -6.23 -4.56 9.33
C THR A 57 -7.03 -4.52 10.66
N PRO A 58 -7.35 -5.65 11.32
CA PRO A 58 -8.08 -5.63 12.60
C PRO A 58 -7.30 -4.99 13.75
N GLU A 59 -5.97 -5.11 13.76
CA GLU A 59 -5.11 -4.51 14.79
C GLU A 59 -5.15 -2.99 14.70
N TYR A 60 -4.91 -2.44 13.51
CA TYR A 60 -4.94 -1.00 13.30
C TYR A 60 -6.34 -0.39 13.43
N ALA A 61 -7.40 -1.13 13.07
CA ALA A 61 -8.75 -0.65 13.34
C ALA A 61 -9.02 -0.53 14.85
N LYS A 62 -8.53 -1.48 15.65
CA LYS A 62 -8.64 -1.41 17.11
C LYS A 62 -7.87 -0.20 17.65
N GLU A 63 -6.64 0.02 17.19
CA GLU A 63 -5.80 1.18 17.55
C GLU A 63 -6.48 2.50 17.21
N LEU A 64 -7.07 2.60 16.02
CA LEU A 64 -7.74 3.81 15.53
C LEU A 64 -9.17 4.01 16.06
N GLY A 65 -9.66 3.09 16.89
CA GLY A 65 -11.00 3.18 17.47
C GLY A 65 -12.13 2.99 16.46
N LEU A 66 -11.92 2.16 15.43
CA LEU A 66 -12.89 1.82 14.38
C LEU A 66 -13.57 0.47 14.68
N SER A 67 -14.80 0.31 14.20
CA SER A 67 -15.48 -0.98 14.09
C SER A 67 -15.35 -1.48 12.65
N LEU A 68 -15.05 -2.76 12.45
CA LEU A 68 -14.80 -3.33 11.12
C LEU A 68 -15.92 -4.25 10.63
N LYS A 69 -16.19 -4.16 9.33
CA LYS A 69 -16.77 -5.23 8.52
C LYS A 69 -15.82 -5.52 7.36
N THR A 70 -15.60 -6.80 7.08
CA THR A 70 -14.64 -7.22 6.06
C THR A 70 -15.30 -8.16 5.07
N THR A 71 -14.89 -8.05 3.81
CA THR A 71 -15.27 -8.95 2.72
C THR A 71 -14.02 -9.33 1.93
N ASN A 72 -14.15 -10.29 1.01
CA ASN A 72 -13.10 -10.63 0.07
C ASN A 72 -13.71 -10.75 -1.33
N SER A 73 -13.23 -9.96 -2.28
CA SER A 73 -13.74 -9.93 -3.65
C SER A 73 -13.07 -10.96 -4.58
N GLN A 74 -11.98 -11.60 -4.15
CA GLN A 74 -11.28 -12.63 -4.94
C GLN A 74 -10.90 -12.17 -6.35
N ASN A 75 -10.41 -10.93 -6.45
CA ASN A 75 -10.05 -10.21 -7.68
C ASN A 75 -11.21 -10.06 -8.68
N ASP A 76 -12.46 -10.20 -8.24
CA ASP A 76 -13.65 -10.09 -9.08
C ASP A 76 -14.35 -8.75 -8.82
N VAL A 77 -14.42 -7.90 -9.84
CA VAL A 77 -15.03 -6.56 -9.73
C VAL A 77 -16.53 -6.60 -9.49
N ALA A 78 -17.23 -7.64 -9.96
CA ALA A 78 -18.66 -7.81 -9.70
C ALA A 78 -18.89 -8.19 -8.23
N LYS A 79 -18.04 -9.04 -7.64
CA LYS A 79 -18.05 -9.33 -6.20
C LYS A 79 -17.69 -8.09 -5.38
N LEU A 80 -16.66 -7.33 -5.76
CA LEU A 80 -16.30 -6.08 -5.10
C LEU A 80 -17.49 -5.09 -5.10
N THR A 81 -18.22 -5.00 -6.21
CA THR A 81 -19.43 -4.17 -6.32
C THR A 81 -20.54 -4.65 -5.38
N ALA A 82 -20.82 -5.97 -5.33
CA ALA A 82 -21.79 -6.54 -4.40
C ALA A 82 -21.38 -6.35 -2.93
N ASN A 83 -20.09 -6.45 -2.62
CA ASN A 83 -19.53 -6.20 -1.29
C ASN A 83 -19.72 -4.73 -0.89
N ALA A 84 -19.46 -3.78 -1.81
CA ALA A 84 -19.71 -2.36 -1.58
C ALA A 84 -21.20 -2.08 -1.28
N GLN A 85 -22.14 -2.69 -2.01
CA GLN A 85 -23.57 -2.58 -1.74
C GLN A 85 -23.96 -3.15 -0.37
N THR A 86 -23.33 -4.25 0.04
CA THR A 86 -23.50 -4.83 1.37
C THR A 86 -23.03 -3.86 2.45
N PHE A 87 -21.86 -3.24 2.28
CA PHE A 87 -21.34 -2.24 3.22
C PHE A 87 -22.24 -0.99 3.31
N ILE A 88 -22.73 -0.49 2.17
CA ILE A 88 -23.69 0.62 2.13
C ILE A 88 -24.93 0.27 2.96
N SER A 89 -25.48 -0.94 2.76
CA SER A 89 -26.66 -1.43 3.48
C SER A 89 -26.41 -1.61 4.98
N GLN A 90 -25.19 -1.98 5.36
CA GLN A 90 -24.74 -2.09 6.75
C GLN A 90 -24.44 -0.73 7.40
N GLY A 91 -24.53 0.38 6.66
CA GLY A 91 -24.37 1.72 7.18
C GLY A 91 -22.92 2.10 7.52
N VAL A 92 -21.94 1.53 6.82
CA VAL A 92 -20.53 1.93 6.99
C VAL A 92 -20.35 3.44 6.74
N LYS A 93 -19.39 4.02 7.44
CA LYS A 93 -19.01 5.43 7.35
C LYS A 93 -17.83 5.67 6.42
N GLY A 94 -17.20 4.60 5.92
CA GLY A 94 -16.09 4.65 4.98
C GLY A 94 -15.78 3.24 4.47
N LEU A 95 -15.13 3.16 3.31
CA LEU A 95 -14.78 1.89 2.66
C LEU A 95 -13.34 1.89 2.13
N ALA A 96 -12.54 0.93 2.56
CA ALA A 96 -11.24 0.64 1.95
C ALA A 96 -11.37 -0.52 0.96
N MET A 97 -10.71 -0.42 -0.19
CA MET A 97 -10.70 -1.46 -1.22
C MET A 97 -9.43 -1.40 -2.06
N ALA A 98 -9.11 -2.47 -2.79
CA ALA A 98 -8.08 -2.47 -3.81
C ALA A 98 -8.72 -2.83 -5.17
N PRO A 99 -9.04 -1.83 -6.03
CA PRO A 99 -9.70 -2.10 -7.30
C PRO A 99 -8.71 -2.66 -8.32
N GLN A 100 -8.65 -3.99 -8.44
CA GLN A 100 -7.78 -4.66 -9.40
C GLN A 100 -8.15 -4.35 -10.86
N ASP A 101 -9.45 -4.20 -11.15
CA ASP A 101 -9.93 -3.61 -12.40
C ASP A 101 -10.15 -2.11 -12.18
N THR A 102 -9.12 -1.32 -12.53
CA THR A 102 -9.05 0.11 -12.22
C THR A 102 -10.04 0.94 -13.04
N ALA A 103 -10.48 0.44 -14.20
CA ALA A 103 -11.48 1.10 -15.04
C ALA A 103 -12.91 0.72 -14.62
N ALA A 104 -13.19 -0.57 -14.41
CA ALA A 104 -14.54 -1.05 -14.14
C ALA A 104 -15.09 -0.65 -12.77
N ILE A 105 -14.24 -0.20 -11.83
CA ILE A 105 -14.70 0.22 -10.49
C ILE A 105 -15.46 1.56 -10.48
N ALA A 106 -15.35 2.38 -11.54
CA ALA A 106 -15.86 3.74 -11.56
C ALA A 106 -17.35 3.89 -11.18
N PRO A 107 -18.29 3.04 -11.65
CA PRO A 107 -19.69 3.13 -11.24
C PRO A 107 -19.90 2.88 -9.74
N THR A 108 -19.13 1.98 -9.14
CA THR A 108 -19.19 1.68 -7.69
C THR A 108 -18.68 2.86 -6.87
N LEU A 109 -17.62 3.54 -7.32
CA LEU A 109 -17.14 4.77 -6.68
C LEU A 109 -18.19 5.89 -6.75
N ALA A 110 -18.87 6.05 -7.88
CA ALA A 110 -19.94 7.03 -8.04
C ALA A 110 -21.12 6.76 -7.08
N GLN A 111 -21.48 5.48 -6.86
CA GLN A 111 -22.51 5.10 -5.89
C GLN A 111 -22.11 5.47 -4.46
N LEU A 112 -20.86 5.20 -4.06
CA LEU A 112 -20.34 5.53 -2.73
C LEU A 112 -20.27 7.06 -2.52
N GLU A 113 -19.84 7.81 -3.54
CA GLU A 113 -19.84 9.28 -3.51
C GLU A 113 -21.26 9.84 -3.33
N ALA A 114 -22.25 9.33 -4.08
CA ALA A 114 -23.65 9.77 -3.96
C ALA A 114 -24.23 9.52 -2.56
N LYS A 115 -23.71 8.52 -1.84
CA LYS A 115 -24.04 8.22 -0.43
C LYS A 115 -23.18 8.97 0.58
N LYS A 116 -22.23 9.79 0.12
CA LYS A 116 -21.25 10.52 0.94
C LYS A 116 -20.40 9.58 1.80
N ILE A 117 -20.09 8.40 1.28
CA ILE A 117 -19.20 7.42 1.93
C ILE A 117 -17.80 7.63 1.33
N PRO A 118 -16.82 8.14 2.11
CA PRO A 118 -15.45 8.27 1.64
C PRO A 118 -14.84 6.90 1.34
N VAL A 119 -14.05 6.85 0.27
CA VAL A 119 -13.33 5.66 -0.17
C VAL A 119 -11.83 5.92 -0.06
N VAL A 120 -11.08 4.94 0.44
CA VAL A 120 -9.62 4.90 0.31
C VAL A 120 -9.27 3.68 -0.52
N THR A 121 -8.46 3.85 -1.56
CA THR A 121 -7.96 2.67 -2.31
C THR A 121 -6.56 2.31 -1.87
N VAL A 122 -6.23 1.02 -1.90
CA VAL A 122 -4.91 0.49 -1.53
C VAL A 122 -4.29 -0.24 -2.71
N ASP A 123 -2.97 -0.08 -2.87
CA ASP A 123 -2.14 -0.64 -3.94
C ASP A 123 -2.44 -0.10 -5.35
N THR A 124 -3.68 -0.25 -5.77
CA THR A 124 -4.17 0.10 -7.10
C THR A 124 -4.95 1.41 -7.07
N ARG A 125 -4.63 2.27 -8.05
CA ARG A 125 -5.31 3.54 -8.28
C ARG A 125 -6.42 3.35 -9.31
N PRO A 126 -7.66 3.81 -9.06
CA PRO A 126 -8.72 3.74 -10.05
C PRO A 126 -8.48 4.74 -11.20
N ASP A 127 -8.80 4.32 -12.43
CA ASP A 127 -8.63 5.10 -13.66
C ASP A 127 -9.59 6.29 -13.74
N SER A 128 -10.69 6.28 -12.99
CA SER A 128 -11.64 7.38 -12.85
C SER A 128 -12.44 7.26 -11.55
N GLY A 129 -13.28 8.25 -11.25
CA GLY A 129 -14.03 8.29 -10.00
C GLY A 129 -13.24 8.92 -8.85
N LYS A 130 -13.98 9.23 -7.78
CA LYS A 130 -13.46 9.97 -6.62
C LYS A 130 -13.15 9.02 -5.47
N VAL A 131 -11.96 9.17 -4.93
CA VAL A 131 -11.54 8.55 -3.67
C VAL A 131 -10.87 9.64 -2.83
N PHE A 132 -10.88 9.47 -1.52
CA PHE A 132 -10.30 10.41 -0.57
C PHE A 132 -8.77 10.38 -0.61
N MET A 133 -8.20 9.17 -0.70
CA MET A 133 -6.77 8.94 -0.80
C MET A 133 -6.51 7.61 -1.52
N VAL A 134 -5.45 7.53 -2.30
CA VAL A 134 -4.84 6.27 -2.75
C VAL A 134 -3.64 6.00 -1.85
N VAL A 135 -3.59 4.86 -1.18
CA VAL A 135 -2.44 4.45 -0.35
C VAL A 135 -1.68 3.37 -1.12
N ARG A 136 -0.46 3.68 -1.53
CA ARG A 136 0.39 2.72 -2.25
C ARG A 136 1.84 3.00 -1.99
N ALA A 137 2.70 2.07 -2.37
CA ALA A 137 4.13 2.26 -2.33
C ALA A 137 4.56 3.25 -3.43
N ASP A 138 5.67 3.95 -3.17
CA ASP A 138 6.40 4.67 -4.21
C ASP A 138 7.03 3.68 -5.20
N ASN A 139 6.27 3.33 -6.25
CA ASN A 139 6.67 2.33 -7.23
C ASN A 139 7.81 2.81 -8.14
N ARG A 140 7.98 4.13 -8.30
CA ARG A 140 9.14 4.66 -9.03
C ARG A 140 10.41 4.47 -8.20
N ALA A 141 10.34 4.71 -6.89
CA ALA A 141 11.46 4.43 -6.00
C ALA A 141 11.89 2.96 -6.03
N TYR A 142 11.03 2.00 -6.39
CA TYR A 142 11.42 0.59 -6.50
C TYR A 142 12.40 0.39 -7.64
N GLY A 143 12.02 0.86 -8.84
CA GLY A 143 12.87 0.79 -10.02
C GLY A 143 14.19 1.54 -9.79
N GLU A 144 14.14 2.71 -9.15
CA GLU A 144 15.35 3.48 -8.82
C GLU A 144 16.27 2.74 -7.84
N LYS A 145 15.73 2.17 -6.74
CA LYS A 145 16.54 1.45 -5.75
C LYS A 145 17.14 0.16 -6.32
N ALA A 146 16.36 -0.59 -7.11
CA ALA A 146 16.86 -1.78 -7.81
C ALA A 146 17.96 -1.43 -8.82
N CYS A 147 17.80 -0.32 -9.54
CA CYS A 147 18.81 0.21 -10.45
C CYS A 147 20.10 0.59 -9.71
N GLN A 148 20.01 1.34 -8.59
CA GLN A 148 21.19 1.72 -7.80
C GLN A 148 21.91 0.50 -7.24
N TYR A 149 21.17 -0.51 -6.78
CA TYR A 149 21.76 -1.76 -6.30
C TYR A 149 22.53 -2.50 -7.41
N LEU A 150 21.86 -2.82 -8.52
CA LEU A 150 22.48 -3.56 -9.62
C LEU A 150 23.61 -2.77 -10.27
N GLY A 151 23.44 -1.46 -10.49
CA GLY A 151 24.48 -0.59 -11.02
C GLY A 151 25.72 -0.56 -10.14
N THR A 152 25.55 -0.52 -8.82
CA THR A 152 26.67 -0.59 -7.86
C THR A 152 27.37 -1.95 -7.90
N LYS A 153 26.61 -3.06 -7.81
CA LYS A 153 27.17 -4.43 -7.80
C LYS A 153 27.88 -4.78 -9.11
N LEU A 154 27.41 -4.25 -10.23
CA LEU A 154 28.00 -4.44 -11.55
C LEU A 154 29.09 -3.41 -11.90
N ALA A 155 29.45 -2.53 -10.95
CA ALA A 155 30.41 -1.44 -11.17
C ALA A 155 30.10 -0.61 -12.44
N GLY A 156 28.81 -0.40 -12.70
CA GLY A 156 28.30 0.37 -13.83
C GLY A 156 28.42 -0.27 -15.21
N LYS A 157 28.76 -1.57 -15.34
CA LYS A 157 28.95 -2.22 -16.64
C LYS A 157 28.34 -3.62 -16.69
N GLY A 158 27.84 -4.03 -17.85
CA GLY A 158 27.42 -5.42 -18.10
C GLY A 158 26.01 -5.53 -18.64
N LYS A 159 25.33 -6.62 -18.27
CA LYS A 159 24.00 -6.97 -18.80
C LYS A 159 23.05 -7.37 -17.68
N VAL A 160 21.83 -6.85 -17.75
CA VAL A 160 20.75 -7.12 -16.79
C VAL A 160 19.49 -7.54 -17.54
N VAL A 161 18.79 -8.55 -17.03
CA VAL A 161 17.41 -8.87 -17.45
C VAL A 161 16.45 -8.24 -16.46
N MET A 162 15.44 -7.53 -16.95
CA MET A 162 14.33 -7.01 -16.15
C MET A 162 13.07 -7.78 -16.51
N LEU A 163 12.54 -8.54 -15.55
CA LEU A 163 11.30 -9.31 -15.69
C LEU A 163 10.13 -8.40 -15.30
N GLU A 164 9.55 -7.77 -16.31
CA GLU A 164 8.54 -6.72 -16.20
C GLU A 164 7.19 -7.27 -15.75
N GLY A 165 6.47 -6.51 -14.94
CA GLY A 165 5.06 -6.75 -14.64
C GLY A 165 4.13 -6.51 -15.84
N GLY A 166 2.83 -6.45 -15.56
CA GLY A 166 1.82 -5.99 -16.52
C GLY A 166 1.94 -4.49 -16.76
N LEU A 167 2.28 -4.10 -18.00
CA LEU A 167 2.39 -2.70 -18.43
C LEU A 167 1.02 -2.00 -18.59
N ASP A 168 -0.06 -2.76 -18.52
CA ASP A 168 -1.43 -2.27 -18.38
C ASP A 168 -1.71 -1.76 -16.95
N SER A 169 -0.99 -2.28 -15.94
CA SER A 169 -1.04 -1.79 -14.56
C SER A 169 -0.10 -0.60 -14.34
N ILE A 170 -0.54 0.35 -13.50
CA ILE A 170 0.30 1.49 -13.12
C ILE A 170 1.55 1.07 -12.32
N ASN A 171 1.48 -0.03 -11.56
CA ASN A 171 2.61 -0.56 -10.80
C ASN A 171 3.74 -1.04 -11.72
N GLY A 172 3.40 -1.86 -12.72
CA GLY A 172 4.36 -2.35 -13.71
C GLY A 172 5.00 -1.19 -14.47
N ARG A 173 4.19 -0.26 -15.01
CA ARG A 173 4.72 0.92 -15.72
C ARG A 173 5.68 1.75 -14.88
N ASP A 174 5.29 2.13 -13.66
CA ASP A 174 6.11 2.97 -12.80
C ASP A 174 7.48 2.31 -12.49
N ARG A 175 7.49 1.00 -12.21
CA ARG A 175 8.71 0.23 -11.91
C ARG A 175 9.61 0.12 -13.14
N THR A 176 9.05 -0.30 -14.28
CA THR A 176 9.76 -0.49 -15.55
C THR A 176 10.37 0.82 -16.05
N GLU A 177 9.59 1.91 -16.06
CA GLU A 177 10.05 3.22 -16.51
C GLU A 177 11.15 3.75 -15.59
N ALA A 178 10.93 3.72 -14.27
CA ALA A 178 11.90 4.26 -13.32
C ALA A 178 13.23 3.48 -13.32
N PHE A 179 13.19 2.15 -13.44
CA PHE A 179 14.40 1.34 -13.57
C PHE A 179 15.18 1.69 -14.84
N ASN A 180 14.49 1.74 -15.99
CA ASN A 180 15.10 2.10 -17.27
C ASN A 180 15.67 3.52 -17.28
N ASP A 181 14.93 4.49 -16.75
CA ASP A 181 15.37 5.89 -16.66
C ASP A 181 16.62 6.01 -15.79
N CYS A 182 16.63 5.34 -14.63
CA CYS A 182 17.78 5.30 -13.74
C CYS A 182 19.00 4.64 -14.40
N MET A 183 18.82 3.50 -15.08
CA MET A 183 19.91 2.80 -15.77
C MET A 183 20.51 3.67 -16.88
N LYS A 184 19.67 4.27 -17.73
CA LYS A 184 20.12 5.18 -18.80
C LYS A 184 20.89 6.37 -18.26
N LYS A 185 20.42 6.96 -17.15
CA LYS A 185 21.00 8.17 -16.57
C LYS A 185 22.31 7.90 -15.82
N ASN A 186 22.35 6.84 -15.02
CA ASN A 186 23.42 6.62 -14.04
C ASN A 186 24.39 5.50 -14.44
N PHE A 187 23.95 4.54 -15.26
CA PHE A 187 24.74 3.35 -15.64
C PHE A 187 24.59 3.02 -17.14
N PRO A 188 24.92 3.96 -18.06
CA PRO A 188 24.67 3.80 -19.50
C PRO A 188 25.43 2.62 -20.15
N ASP A 189 26.49 2.12 -19.51
CA ASP A 189 27.27 0.95 -19.96
C ASP A 189 26.66 -0.39 -19.49
N ILE A 190 25.51 -0.37 -18.80
CA ILE A 190 24.69 -1.55 -18.52
C ILE A 190 23.60 -1.67 -19.58
N LYS A 191 23.63 -2.78 -20.32
CA LYS A 191 22.55 -3.14 -21.25
C LYS A 191 21.43 -3.85 -20.49
N VAL A 192 20.22 -3.29 -20.56
CA VAL A 192 19.01 -3.88 -19.99
C VAL A 192 18.22 -4.63 -21.07
N PHE A 193 17.80 -5.86 -20.77
CA PHE A 193 16.83 -6.64 -21.54
C PHE A 193 15.49 -6.60 -20.79
N GLY A 194 14.54 -5.80 -21.30
CA GLY A 194 13.20 -5.69 -20.74
C GLY A 194 12.30 -6.80 -21.27
N GLU A 195 11.75 -7.60 -20.36
CA GLU A 195 11.02 -8.81 -20.69
C GLU A 195 9.59 -8.75 -20.13
N ALA A 196 8.64 -8.36 -20.98
CA ALA A 196 7.22 -8.33 -20.63
C ALA A 196 6.72 -9.72 -20.19
N THR A 197 6.33 -9.87 -18.91
CA THR A 197 5.84 -11.14 -18.36
C THR A 197 4.36 -11.13 -18.04
N ASN A 198 3.76 -9.95 -17.93
CA ASN A 198 2.39 -9.76 -17.46
C ASN A 198 2.11 -10.40 -16.09
N TRP A 199 3.07 -10.29 -15.17
CA TRP A 199 3.02 -10.90 -13.84
C TRP A 199 2.95 -12.45 -13.85
N ASP A 200 3.24 -13.10 -14.98
CA ASP A 200 3.22 -14.55 -15.11
C ASP A 200 4.62 -15.15 -14.84
N GLY A 201 4.73 -15.93 -13.76
CA GLY A 201 6.00 -16.49 -13.31
C GLY A 201 6.57 -17.56 -14.27
N ALA A 202 5.73 -18.28 -15.01
CA ALA A 202 6.19 -19.26 -15.99
C ALA A 202 6.74 -18.56 -17.24
N VAL A 203 6.07 -17.52 -17.72
CA VAL A 203 6.55 -16.66 -18.79
C VAL A 203 7.87 -16.00 -18.41
N ALA A 204 7.98 -15.50 -17.17
CA ALA A 204 9.21 -14.91 -16.64
C ALA A 204 10.39 -15.92 -16.66
N ALA A 205 10.16 -17.14 -16.17
CA ALA A 205 11.18 -18.19 -16.18
C ALA A 205 11.61 -18.59 -17.60
N GLN A 206 10.64 -18.73 -18.52
CA GLN A 206 10.91 -19.06 -19.92
C GLN A 206 11.79 -17.98 -20.60
N LYS A 207 11.47 -16.70 -20.37
CA LYS A 207 12.21 -15.55 -20.92
C LYS A 207 13.61 -15.45 -20.33
N LEU A 208 13.74 -15.54 -19.00
CA LEU A 208 15.04 -15.56 -18.34
C LEU A 208 15.93 -16.70 -18.84
N GLN A 209 15.38 -17.91 -18.99
CA GLN A 209 16.10 -19.06 -19.54
C GLN A 209 16.61 -18.78 -20.96
N THR A 210 15.79 -18.14 -21.79
CA THR A 210 16.13 -17.76 -23.17
C THR A 210 17.27 -16.73 -23.17
N ASP A 211 17.15 -15.66 -22.39
CA ASP A 211 18.15 -14.60 -22.29
C ASP A 211 19.49 -15.11 -21.79
N LEU A 212 19.49 -15.90 -20.70
CA LEU A 212 20.71 -16.51 -20.16
C LEU A 212 21.32 -17.57 -21.08
N THR A 213 20.58 -18.06 -22.08
CA THR A 213 21.14 -18.97 -23.11
C THR A 213 21.78 -18.15 -24.23
N ALA A 214 21.14 -17.08 -24.67
CA ALA A 214 21.65 -16.20 -25.72
C ALA A 214 22.81 -15.29 -25.23
N ASN A 215 22.82 -14.93 -23.95
CA ASN A 215 23.75 -13.99 -23.33
C ASN A 215 24.28 -14.57 -22.00
N PRO A 216 25.23 -15.53 -22.03
CA PRO A 216 25.78 -16.14 -20.82
C PRO A 216 26.57 -15.17 -19.92
N ASP A 217 26.82 -13.95 -20.39
CA ASP A 217 27.47 -12.84 -19.68
C ASP A 217 26.48 -11.91 -18.95
N ILE A 218 25.19 -12.23 -18.91
CA ILE A 218 24.23 -11.56 -18.01
C ILE A 218 24.67 -11.76 -16.55
N LYS A 219 24.70 -10.66 -15.81
CA LYS A 219 25.15 -10.60 -14.41
C LYS A 219 24.17 -9.95 -13.44
N GLY A 220 23.02 -9.48 -13.93
CA GLY A 220 21.93 -9.04 -13.07
C GLY A 220 20.56 -9.51 -13.55
N VAL A 221 19.66 -9.72 -12.59
CA VAL A 221 18.23 -9.94 -12.82
C VAL A 221 17.46 -9.02 -11.90
N TYR A 222 16.54 -8.24 -12.46
CA TYR A 222 15.54 -7.50 -11.70
C TYR A 222 14.17 -8.15 -11.88
N MET A 223 13.58 -8.63 -10.79
CA MET A 223 12.20 -9.12 -10.73
C MET A 223 11.32 -8.01 -10.19
N GLU A 224 10.34 -7.55 -10.97
CA GLU A 224 9.51 -6.43 -10.53
C GLU A 224 8.53 -6.78 -9.39
N SER A 225 8.39 -8.06 -9.02
CA SER A 225 7.66 -8.56 -7.84
C SER A 225 8.04 -10.03 -7.58
N SER A 226 7.68 -10.56 -6.41
CA SER A 226 7.91 -11.95 -6.00
C SER A 226 7.33 -13.02 -6.94
N PHE A 227 6.42 -12.68 -7.87
CA PHE A 227 5.80 -13.63 -8.80
C PHE A 227 6.84 -14.46 -9.59
N ALA A 228 8.01 -13.88 -9.87
CA ALA A 228 9.08 -14.50 -10.65
C ALA A 228 10.10 -15.26 -9.79
N LEU A 229 10.01 -15.21 -8.46
CA LEU A 229 11.06 -15.69 -7.55
C LEU A 229 11.38 -17.17 -7.75
N SER A 230 10.36 -18.04 -7.67
CA SER A 230 10.55 -19.49 -7.77
C SER A 230 11.14 -19.90 -9.11
N GLY A 231 10.60 -19.36 -10.21
CA GLY A 231 11.06 -19.62 -11.57
C GLY A 231 12.50 -19.14 -11.80
N THR A 232 12.82 -17.94 -11.33
CA THR A 232 14.19 -17.37 -11.42
C THR A 232 15.20 -18.24 -10.68
N LEU A 233 14.92 -18.63 -9.43
CA LEU A 233 15.80 -19.51 -8.66
C LEU A 233 15.99 -20.87 -9.34
N GLN A 234 14.93 -21.44 -9.92
CA GLN A 234 15.01 -22.71 -10.65
C GLN A 234 15.90 -22.60 -11.89
N VAL A 235 15.72 -21.54 -12.70
CA VAL A 235 16.52 -21.29 -13.91
C VAL A 235 18.00 -21.10 -13.56
N LEU A 236 18.29 -20.26 -12.56
CA LEU A 236 19.66 -20.04 -12.10
C LEU A 236 20.29 -21.34 -11.59
N LYS A 237 19.53 -22.18 -10.86
CA LYS A 237 20.02 -23.48 -10.41
C LYS A 237 20.33 -24.41 -11.58
N GLN A 238 19.42 -24.53 -12.56
CA GLN A 238 19.61 -25.38 -13.74
C GLN A 238 20.82 -24.97 -14.57
N LYS A 239 21.11 -23.67 -14.64
CA LYS A 239 22.28 -23.12 -15.33
C LYS A 239 23.57 -23.14 -14.51
N GLY A 240 23.53 -23.59 -13.25
CA GLY A 240 24.68 -23.57 -12.35
C GLY A 240 25.14 -22.14 -11.96
N LEU A 241 24.20 -21.18 -11.97
CA LEU A 241 24.39 -19.77 -11.65
C LEU A 241 23.82 -19.39 -10.27
N LEU A 242 23.02 -20.28 -9.65
CA LEU A 242 22.57 -20.14 -8.26
C LEU A 242 23.72 -20.52 -7.31
N VAL A 243 24.71 -19.65 -7.25
CA VAL A 243 25.93 -19.75 -6.43
C VAL A 243 26.01 -18.53 -5.52
N GLY A 244 26.83 -18.59 -4.47
CA GLY A 244 26.98 -17.47 -3.54
C GLY A 244 27.59 -16.21 -4.18
N PRO A 245 27.41 -15.03 -3.56
CA PRO A 245 27.76 -13.73 -4.15
C PRO A 245 29.27 -13.53 -4.44
N GLU A 246 30.13 -14.31 -3.78
CA GLU A 246 31.58 -14.27 -4.01
C GLU A 246 32.04 -15.10 -5.22
N ASP A 247 31.16 -15.96 -5.77
CA ASP A 247 31.49 -16.77 -6.95
C ASP A 247 31.38 -15.93 -8.22
N LYS A 248 32.39 -16.00 -9.10
CA LYS A 248 32.42 -15.29 -10.38
C LYS A 248 31.25 -15.65 -11.31
N LYS A 249 30.61 -16.80 -11.13
CA LYS A 249 29.42 -17.22 -11.88
C LYS A 249 28.14 -16.58 -11.37
N HIS A 250 28.15 -16.00 -10.18
CA HIS A 250 26.99 -15.37 -9.56
C HIS A 250 26.32 -14.36 -10.49
N VAL A 251 25.00 -14.30 -10.39
CA VAL A 251 24.12 -13.35 -11.07
C VAL A 251 23.38 -12.61 -9.96
N PHE A 252 23.56 -11.30 -9.86
CA PHE A 252 22.93 -10.51 -8.80
C PHE A 252 21.43 -10.41 -9.05
N VAL A 253 20.61 -10.78 -8.07
CA VAL A 253 19.15 -10.78 -8.19
C VAL A 253 18.53 -9.76 -7.23
N VAL A 254 17.74 -8.84 -7.79
CA VAL A 254 16.88 -7.94 -7.01
C VAL A 254 15.43 -8.30 -7.23
N SER A 255 14.65 -8.42 -6.16
CA SER A 255 13.20 -8.55 -6.20
C SER A 255 12.49 -7.29 -5.68
N ASN A 256 11.17 -7.30 -5.72
CA ASN A 256 10.32 -6.39 -4.95
C ASN A 256 9.30 -7.23 -4.15
N ASP A 257 8.79 -6.62 -3.07
CA ASP A 257 7.69 -7.03 -2.17
C ASP A 257 8.21 -7.34 -0.76
N GLY A 258 9.32 -8.05 -0.62
CA GLY A 258 9.91 -8.38 0.69
C GLY A 258 9.15 -9.46 1.44
N ILE A 259 8.61 -10.44 0.71
CA ILE A 259 7.91 -11.59 1.28
C ILE A 259 8.86 -12.46 2.14
N PRO A 260 8.35 -13.28 3.08
CA PRO A 260 9.20 -14.13 3.92
C PRO A 260 10.21 -14.98 3.15
N GLU A 261 9.85 -15.52 1.99
CA GLU A 261 10.76 -16.34 1.17
C GLU A 261 11.89 -15.53 0.53
N GLU A 262 11.66 -14.26 0.18
CA GLU A 262 12.72 -13.37 -0.32
C GLU A 262 13.72 -13.07 0.78
N LEU A 263 13.24 -12.73 1.98
CA LEU A 263 14.11 -12.43 3.12
C LEU A 263 14.98 -13.64 3.49
N LYS A 264 14.41 -14.85 3.50
CA LYS A 264 15.15 -16.11 3.67
C LYS A 264 16.14 -16.36 2.54
N SER A 265 15.75 -16.06 1.30
CA SER A 265 16.61 -16.23 0.12
C SER A 265 17.79 -15.26 0.14
N ILE A 266 17.60 -14.03 0.62
CA ILE A 266 18.68 -13.06 0.84
C ILE A 266 19.64 -13.57 1.93
N ALA A 267 19.11 -13.98 3.08
CA ALA A 267 19.92 -14.53 4.16
C ALA A 267 20.73 -15.78 3.73
N ALA A 268 20.17 -16.57 2.81
CA ALA A 268 20.82 -17.75 2.25
C ALA A 268 21.73 -17.47 1.03
N GLY A 269 21.85 -16.21 0.59
CA GLY A 269 22.65 -15.82 -0.58
C GLY A 269 22.14 -16.36 -1.92
N LYS A 270 20.82 -16.63 -2.02
CA LYS A 270 20.16 -17.11 -3.25
C LYS A 270 19.66 -15.97 -4.14
N ILE A 271 19.29 -14.86 -3.52
CA ILE A 271 19.08 -13.55 -4.16
C ILE A 271 19.79 -12.50 -3.31
N ASP A 272 19.90 -11.28 -3.79
CA ASP A 272 20.83 -10.30 -3.24
C ASP A 272 20.14 -9.13 -2.56
N ALA A 273 19.00 -8.71 -3.10
CA ALA A 273 18.22 -7.65 -2.53
C ALA A 273 16.72 -7.81 -2.81
N THR A 274 15.92 -7.13 -2.00
CA THR A 274 14.51 -6.86 -2.33
C THR A 274 14.15 -5.44 -1.92
N VAL A 275 13.27 -4.77 -2.66
CA VAL A 275 12.62 -3.55 -2.20
C VAL A 275 11.32 -3.96 -1.49
N SER A 276 11.34 -3.92 -0.15
CA SER A 276 10.26 -4.47 0.68
C SER A 276 9.06 -3.54 0.71
N GLN A 277 7.92 -3.98 0.17
CA GLN A 277 6.70 -3.21 0.13
C GLN A 277 6.11 -3.04 1.53
N PRO A 278 5.56 -1.89 1.92
CA PRO A 278 5.12 -1.67 3.28
C PRO A 278 3.70 -2.21 3.52
N ALA A 279 3.53 -3.54 3.41
CA ALA A 279 2.23 -4.23 3.39
C ALA A 279 1.37 -4.02 4.65
N ASP A 280 2.02 -4.00 5.81
CA ASP A 280 1.43 -3.66 7.10
C ASP A 280 0.98 -2.19 7.14
N LEU A 281 1.82 -1.27 6.66
CA LEU A 281 1.51 0.16 6.63
C LEU A 281 0.38 0.49 5.65
N TYR A 282 0.18 -0.29 4.58
CA TYR A 282 -1.01 -0.17 3.75
C TYR A 282 -2.29 -0.35 4.58
N ALA A 283 -2.33 -1.35 5.46
CA ALA A 283 -3.48 -1.58 6.34
C ALA A 283 -3.67 -0.41 7.32
N LYS A 284 -2.57 0.07 7.91
CA LYS A 284 -2.57 1.21 8.83
C LYS A 284 -3.10 2.47 8.16
N TYR A 285 -2.50 2.86 7.04
CA TYR A 285 -2.78 4.14 6.41
C TYR A 285 -4.09 4.14 5.64
N ALA A 286 -4.55 3.00 5.12
CA ALA A 286 -5.91 2.88 4.59
C ALA A 286 -6.96 3.27 5.64
N LEU A 287 -6.83 2.71 6.85
CA LEU A 287 -7.74 2.99 7.96
C LEU A 287 -7.55 4.39 8.55
N TYR A 288 -6.31 4.88 8.62
CA TYR A 288 -6.00 6.25 9.03
C TYR A 288 -6.70 7.27 8.13
N TYR A 289 -6.55 7.16 6.81
CA TYR A 289 -7.16 8.09 5.87
C TYR A 289 -8.68 7.95 5.83
N LEU A 290 -9.23 6.75 6.01
CA LEU A 290 -10.67 6.59 6.18
C LEU A 290 -11.18 7.32 7.41
N LYS A 291 -10.52 7.14 8.56
CA LYS A 291 -10.86 7.86 9.79
C LYS A 291 -10.74 9.37 9.59
N ALA A 292 -9.66 9.83 8.96
CA ALA A 292 -9.46 11.25 8.65
C ALA A 292 -10.58 11.80 7.78
N ALA A 293 -11.03 11.06 6.77
CA ALA A 293 -12.14 11.44 5.91
C ALA A 293 -13.47 11.52 6.68
N ILE A 294 -13.74 10.55 7.57
CA ILE A 294 -14.93 10.55 8.45
C ILE A 294 -14.91 11.75 9.39
N ASP A 295 -13.73 12.11 9.90
CA ASP A 295 -13.51 13.25 10.79
C ASP A 295 -13.50 14.61 10.03
N GLY A 296 -13.68 14.60 8.71
CA GLY A 296 -13.73 15.81 7.87
C GLY A 296 -12.37 16.48 7.62
N LYS A 297 -11.26 15.75 7.80
CA LYS A 297 -9.91 16.26 7.52
C LYS A 297 -9.65 16.34 6.02
N THR A 298 -8.72 17.20 5.65
CA THR A 298 -8.24 17.40 4.27
C THR A 298 -6.73 17.37 4.22
N PHE A 299 -6.17 16.95 3.08
CA PHE A 299 -4.72 16.85 2.86
C PHE A 299 -4.29 17.68 1.65
N LYS A 300 -2.99 17.97 1.57
CA LYS A 300 -2.33 18.65 0.44
C LYS A 300 -1.07 17.86 0.06
N PRO A 301 -0.58 17.99 -1.18
CA PRO A 301 0.70 17.40 -1.56
C PRO A 301 1.85 17.85 -0.65
N GLY A 302 2.74 16.93 -0.32
CA GLY A 302 3.87 17.18 0.58
C GLY A 302 4.27 15.95 1.39
N ARG A 303 5.35 16.10 2.15
CA ARG A 303 5.84 15.07 3.08
C ARG A 303 4.86 14.87 4.24
N THR A 304 4.66 13.62 4.63
CA THR A 304 3.84 13.25 5.79
C THR A 304 4.69 13.12 7.05
N ASP A 305 4.03 12.89 8.18
CA ASP A 305 4.66 12.57 9.47
C ASP A 305 5.08 11.10 9.60
N HIS A 306 4.87 10.30 8.56
CA HIS A 306 5.14 8.86 8.53
C HIS A 306 6.03 8.43 7.36
N ASP A 307 6.95 9.31 6.98
CA ASP A 307 7.99 9.05 5.98
C ASP A 307 7.43 8.63 4.60
N SER A 308 6.29 9.19 4.23
CA SER A 308 5.69 9.07 2.90
C SER A 308 5.55 10.45 2.25
N THR A 309 5.11 10.47 0.99
CA THR A 309 4.82 11.71 0.26
C THR A 309 3.43 11.64 -0.34
N ILE A 310 2.59 12.62 0.00
CA ILE A 310 1.33 12.83 -0.71
C ILE A 310 1.63 13.58 -1.99
N VAL A 311 1.18 13.03 -3.11
CA VAL A 311 1.25 13.65 -4.44
C VAL A 311 -0.14 13.79 -5.02
N GLN A 312 -0.31 14.75 -5.94
CA GLN A 312 -1.54 14.87 -6.73
C GLN A 312 -1.28 14.21 -8.09
N VAL A 313 -1.93 13.08 -8.33
CA VAL A 313 -1.72 12.26 -9.55
C VAL A 313 -2.65 12.65 -10.69
N ARG A 314 -3.74 13.34 -10.35
CA ARG A 314 -4.62 14.10 -11.26
C ARG A 314 -5.47 15.05 -10.44
N ASP A 315 -6.22 15.91 -11.11
CA ASP A 315 -7.15 16.83 -10.45
C ASP A 315 -8.10 16.10 -9.49
N GLY A 316 -8.04 16.52 -8.23
CA GLY A 316 -8.89 15.97 -7.17
C GLY A 316 -8.51 14.59 -6.65
N LEU A 317 -7.39 13.99 -7.09
CA LEU A 317 -6.93 12.69 -6.62
C LEU A 317 -5.55 12.78 -5.98
N LEU A 318 -5.51 12.55 -4.67
CA LEU A 318 -4.29 12.44 -3.89
C LEU A 318 -3.87 10.97 -3.75
N GLU A 319 -2.57 10.77 -3.79
CA GLU A 319 -1.91 9.48 -3.59
C GLU A 319 -0.84 9.66 -2.52
N ASP A 320 -0.92 8.88 -1.45
CA ASP A 320 0.11 8.78 -0.44
C ASP A 320 1.07 7.64 -0.81
N GLN A 321 2.29 8.03 -1.18
CA GLN A 321 3.34 7.15 -1.63
C GLN A 321 4.22 6.74 -0.46
N LEU A 322 3.92 5.56 0.09
CA LEU A 322 4.63 4.96 1.20
C LEU A 322 6.04 4.53 0.79
N SER A 323 7.01 4.82 1.65
CA SER A 323 8.40 4.41 1.45
C SER A 323 8.55 2.89 1.61
N ALA A 324 9.34 2.29 0.74
CA ALA A 324 9.70 0.87 0.77
C ALA A 324 11.21 0.74 0.93
N PRO A 325 11.73 0.15 2.01
CA PRO A 325 13.17 0.03 2.20
C PRO A 325 13.79 -0.94 1.19
N LEU A 326 15.02 -0.63 0.76
CA LEU A 326 15.89 -1.64 0.17
C LEU A 326 16.31 -2.59 1.28
N VAL A 327 16.38 -3.89 1.00
CA VAL A 327 16.78 -4.92 1.95
C VAL A 327 17.89 -5.75 1.34
N THR A 328 18.97 -5.96 2.08
CA THR A 328 20.13 -6.75 1.65
C THR A 328 20.62 -7.61 2.82
N ALA A 329 21.52 -8.56 2.56
CA ALA A 329 22.07 -9.40 3.63
C ALA A 329 22.92 -8.58 4.63
N ASP A 330 23.62 -7.56 4.15
CA ASP A 330 24.56 -6.76 4.93
C ASP A 330 23.96 -5.49 5.57
N GLY A 331 22.82 -5.00 5.07
CA GLY A 331 22.26 -3.70 5.46
C GLY A 331 23.15 -2.53 5.02
N GLY A 332 23.88 -2.68 3.91
CA GLY A 332 24.81 -1.71 3.38
C GLY A 332 24.17 -0.47 2.74
N THR A 333 24.94 0.23 1.90
CA THR A 333 24.46 1.38 1.13
C THR A 333 24.93 1.25 -0.32
N TYR A 334 24.00 1.40 -1.27
CA TYR A 334 24.20 1.10 -2.68
C TYR A 334 23.74 2.27 -3.53
N GLY A 335 24.64 2.91 -4.28
CA GLY A 335 24.31 4.12 -5.04
C GLY A 335 23.71 5.25 -4.20
N GLY A 336 24.12 5.35 -2.92
CA GLY A 336 23.57 6.30 -1.95
C GLY A 336 22.25 5.87 -1.30
N VAL A 337 21.70 4.71 -1.66
CA VAL A 337 20.48 4.14 -1.06
C VAL A 337 20.87 3.25 0.12
N PRO A 338 20.50 3.59 1.38
CA PRO A 338 20.68 2.69 2.51
C PRO A 338 19.74 1.49 2.43
N SER A 339 20.17 0.34 2.94
CA SER A 339 19.33 -0.85 3.08
C SER A 339 19.20 -1.33 4.53
N LEU A 340 18.13 -2.06 4.79
CA LEU A 340 17.95 -2.83 6.02
C LEU A 340 18.54 -4.24 5.83
N LYS A 341 18.85 -4.90 6.94
CA LYS A 341 19.20 -6.33 6.92
C LYS A 341 17.96 -7.17 6.68
N SER A 342 18.11 -8.32 6.02
CA SER A 342 17.00 -9.23 5.75
C SER A 342 16.32 -9.80 7.01
N ASP A 343 16.99 -9.79 8.16
CA ASP A 343 16.47 -10.20 9.46
C ASP A 343 15.94 -9.04 10.32
N ASP A 344 15.87 -7.82 9.77
CA ASP A 344 15.35 -6.66 10.48
C ASP A 344 13.88 -6.88 10.87
N LYS A 345 13.59 -6.67 12.16
CA LYS A 345 12.26 -6.93 12.73
C LYS A 345 11.19 -5.92 12.30
N SER A 346 11.59 -4.77 11.73
CA SER A 346 10.65 -3.81 11.16
C SER A 346 10.05 -4.29 9.83
N LEU A 347 10.66 -5.29 9.18
CA LEU A 347 10.16 -5.83 7.92
C LEU A 347 8.93 -6.70 8.17
N TRP A 348 7.81 -6.37 7.52
CA TRP A 348 6.57 -7.12 7.64
C TRP A 348 6.73 -8.62 7.29
N GLY A 349 7.61 -8.95 6.34
CA GLY A 349 7.90 -10.33 5.94
C GLY A 349 8.53 -11.18 7.05
N ASN A 350 9.15 -10.56 8.06
CA ASN A 350 9.65 -11.25 9.25
C ASN A 350 8.58 -11.40 10.35
N ASN A 351 7.40 -10.81 10.17
CA ASN A 351 6.33 -10.78 11.16
C ASN A 351 5.03 -11.44 10.68
N LEU A 352 5.02 -12.13 9.53
CA LEU A 352 3.82 -12.77 9.00
C LEU A 352 3.42 -14.05 9.76
N GLY A 353 4.39 -14.73 10.38
CA GLY A 353 4.24 -15.99 11.13
C GLY A 353 3.47 -15.90 12.45
#